data_AF-A0A6V8CFZ0-F1
#
_entry.id   AF-A0A6V8CFZ0-F1
#
_cell.length_a   1.000
_cell.length_b   1.000
_cell.length_c   1.000
_cell.angle_alpha   90.00
_cell.angle_beta   90.00
_cell.angle_gamma   90.00
#
_symmetry.space_group_name_H-M   'P 1'
#
loop_
_entity.id
_entity.type
_entity.pdbx_description
1 polymer ?
#
loop_
_entity_poly.entity_id
_entity_poly.type
_entity_poly.pdbx_seq_one_letter_code
_entity_poly.pdbx_strand_id
1 'polypeptide(L)'
;MKSTGEVMAIGRNFEEAFLKAWASLEQGSPHPRPLTRADESDGEQQLTRDAEQLSDRVLVDWLSIATDRRMGALIEAFRRGWTIEHVYEITRVTRWFLHGFASIASMEAEIRNRACSINEIGPEDLQRWKSGGFTDGHIADALSGFQPGGITR
;
A
#
# COMPACT_ATOMS: atom_id res chain seq x y z
N MET A 1 -1.77 16.11 -20.27
CA MET A 1 -2.00 14.88 -19.48
C MET A 1 -1.04 13.82 -19.98
N LYS A 2 -0.43 13.02 -19.10
CA LYS A 2 0.46 11.90 -19.47
C LYS A 2 -0.21 10.52 -19.28
N SER A 3 -1.44 10.48 -18.77
CA SER A 3 -2.17 9.21 -18.58
C SER A 3 -2.57 8.61 -19.93
N THR A 4 -2.39 7.30 -20.09
CA THR A 4 -2.80 6.52 -21.27
C THR A 4 -4.14 5.80 -21.08
N GLY A 5 -4.65 5.75 -19.84
CA GLY A 5 -5.91 5.10 -19.51
C GLY A 5 -6.42 5.50 -18.12
N GLU A 6 -7.56 4.96 -17.73
CA GLU A 6 -8.15 5.12 -16.40
C GLU A 6 -8.86 3.83 -16.00
N VAL A 7 -9.04 3.64 -14.69
CA VAL A 7 -9.70 2.48 -14.11
C VAL A 7 -10.81 2.95 -13.17
N MET A 8 -11.85 2.13 -13.05
CA MET A 8 -12.95 2.38 -12.12
C MET A 8 -13.20 1.11 -11.31
N ALA A 9 -13.38 1.28 -10.00
CA ALA A 9 -13.77 0.21 -9.11
C ALA A 9 -14.93 0.64 -8.22
N ILE A 10 -15.72 -0.35 -7.79
CA ILE A 10 -16.89 -0.16 -6.93
C ILE A 10 -16.65 -0.91 -5.62
N GLY A 11 -16.82 -0.20 -4.51
CA GLY A 11 -16.77 -0.72 -3.15
C GLY A 11 -17.78 0.00 -2.26
N ARG A 12 -18.17 -0.63 -1.15
CA ARG A 12 -19.10 -0.04 -0.16
C ARG A 12 -18.39 0.88 0.83
N ASN A 13 -17.06 0.84 0.86
CA ASN A 13 -16.20 1.74 1.60
C ASN A 13 -15.01 2.17 0.72
N PHE A 14 -14.23 3.14 1.20
CA PHE A 14 -13.13 3.73 0.45
C PHE A 14 -12.01 2.72 0.22
N GLU A 15 -11.62 1.99 1.25
CA GLU A 15 -10.51 1.04 1.24
C GLU A 15 -10.75 -0.07 0.21
N GLU A 16 -11.97 -0.61 0.17
CA GLU A 16 -12.40 -1.61 -0.80
C GLU A 16 -12.35 -1.07 -2.24
N ALA A 17 -12.94 0.10 -2.48
CA ALA A 17 -12.95 0.70 -3.81
C ALA A 17 -11.52 1.03 -4.27
N PHE A 18 -10.69 1.56 -3.37
CA PHE A 18 -9.32 1.96 -3.67
C PHE A 18 -8.43 0.76 -3.98
N LEU A 19 -8.44 -0.30 -3.14
CA LEU A 19 -7.60 -1.48 -3.37
C LEU A 19 -8.03 -2.25 -4.63
N LYS A 20 -9.33 -2.28 -4.95
CA LYS A 20 -9.80 -2.82 -6.24
C LYS A 20 -9.29 -1.98 -7.41
N ALA A 21 -9.36 -0.65 -7.32
CA ALA A 21 -8.84 0.21 -8.37
C ALA A 21 -7.33 0.02 -8.56
N TRP A 22 -6.57 -0.11 -7.47
CA TRP A 22 -5.13 -0.41 -7.51
C TRP A 22 -4.86 -1.72 -8.26
N ALA A 23 -5.58 -2.79 -7.92
CA ALA A 23 -5.44 -4.07 -8.60
C ALA A 23 -5.73 -3.98 -10.11
N SER A 24 -6.63 -3.09 -10.51
CA SER A 24 -6.99 -2.86 -11.92
C SER A 24 -5.99 -1.99 -12.70
N LEU A 25 -5.00 -1.34 -12.06
CA LEU A 25 -4.02 -0.50 -12.77
C LEU A 25 -3.06 -1.29 -13.65
N GLU A 26 -2.90 -2.60 -13.40
CA GLU A 26 -1.98 -3.50 -14.14
C GLU A 26 -0.51 -3.02 -14.15
N GLN A 27 -0.11 -2.16 -13.20
CA GLN A 27 1.24 -1.59 -13.06
C GLN A 27 2.14 -2.39 -12.09
N GLY A 28 2.14 -3.72 -12.21
CA GLY A 28 2.96 -4.61 -11.37
C GLY A 28 2.15 -5.34 -10.31
N SER A 29 2.47 -5.14 -9.02
CA SER A 29 1.79 -5.84 -7.93
C SER A 29 0.29 -5.47 -7.87
N PRO A 30 -0.63 -6.44 -7.77
CA PRO A 30 -2.07 -6.19 -7.69
C PRO A 30 -2.50 -5.55 -6.36
N HIS A 31 -1.58 -5.35 -5.42
CA HIS A 31 -1.77 -4.64 -4.16
C HIS A 31 -0.54 -3.79 -3.84
N PRO A 32 -0.70 -2.68 -3.09
CA PRO A 32 0.42 -1.81 -2.75
C PRO A 32 1.39 -2.54 -1.82
N ARG A 33 2.65 -2.67 -2.21
CA ARG A 33 3.73 -3.22 -1.36
C ARG A 33 4.51 -2.09 -0.66
N PRO A 34 5.26 -2.36 0.43
CA PRO A 34 6.16 -1.39 1.05
C PRO A 34 7.15 -0.80 0.03
N LEU A 35 7.38 0.50 0.09
CA LEU A 35 8.30 1.18 -0.83
C LEU A 35 9.75 1.02 -0.38
N THR A 36 10.60 0.71 -1.34
CA THR A 36 12.01 0.41 -1.19
C THR A 36 12.85 1.36 -2.05
N ARG A 37 14.17 1.30 -1.92
CA ARG A 37 15.06 2.06 -2.81
C ARG A 37 15.02 1.60 -4.28
N ALA A 38 14.49 0.42 -4.56
CA ALA A 38 14.29 -0.02 -5.93
C ALA A 38 13.25 0.84 -6.65
N ASP A 39 12.23 1.33 -5.93
CA ASP A 39 11.16 2.16 -6.46
C ASP A 39 11.61 3.57 -6.87
N GLU A 40 12.83 3.98 -6.49
CA GLU A 40 13.44 5.23 -6.97
C GLU A 40 13.77 5.16 -8.47
N SER A 41 14.11 3.96 -8.97
CA SER A 41 14.66 3.76 -10.30
C SER A 41 13.57 3.36 -11.29
N ASP A 42 13.60 3.92 -12.51
CA ASP A 42 12.64 3.62 -13.60
C ASP A 42 12.88 2.25 -14.27
N GLY A 43 13.21 1.20 -13.50
CA GLY A 43 13.28 -0.18 -13.99
C GLY A 43 14.67 -0.84 -14.08
N GLU A 44 15.73 -0.25 -13.52
CA GLU A 44 16.98 -0.99 -13.33
C GLU A 44 16.92 -1.85 -12.07
N GLN A 45 16.54 -3.12 -12.25
CA GLN A 45 16.48 -4.14 -11.20
C GLN A 45 17.88 -4.42 -10.64
N GLN A 46 18.25 -3.71 -9.58
CA GLN A 46 19.35 -4.12 -8.70
C GLN A 46 18.74 -4.81 -7.48
N LEU A 47 18.79 -6.14 -7.48
CA LEU A 47 18.32 -7.04 -6.40
C LEU A 47 18.79 -6.63 -4.99
N THR A 48 19.87 -5.85 -4.89
CA THR A 48 20.42 -5.35 -3.64
C THR A 48 19.56 -4.26 -2.98
N ARG A 49 18.75 -3.52 -3.74
CA ARG A 49 17.95 -2.38 -3.23
C ARG A 49 16.53 -2.76 -2.77
N ASP A 50 16.06 -3.96 -3.12
CA ASP A 50 14.70 -4.43 -2.83
C ASP A 50 14.43 -4.63 -1.34
N ALA A 51 15.49 -4.71 -0.52
CA ALA A 51 15.38 -4.82 0.94
C ALA A 51 15.69 -3.50 1.67
N GLU A 52 16.19 -2.48 0.97
CA GLU A 52 16.53 -1.20 1.59
C GLU A 52 15.32 -0.27 1.63
N GLN A 53 14.98 0.23 2.82
CA GLN A 53 13.90 1.18 3.01
C GLN A 53 14.16 2.49 2.25
N LEU A 54 13.15 3.00 1.55
CA LEU A 54 13.20 4.30 0.88
C LEU A 54 13.50 5.42 1.89
N SER A 55 14.34 6.40 1.54
CA SER A 55 14.66 7.50 2.46
C SER A 55 13.46 8.42 2.70
N ASP A 56 13.33 8.97 3.92
CA ASP A 56 12.25 9.91 4.25
C ASP A 56 12.25 11.15 3.37
N ARG A 57 13.42 11.63 2.94
CA ARG A 57 13.54 12.77 2.03
C ARG A 57 12.83 12.48 0.70
N VAL A 58 13.10 11.33 0.10
CA VAL A 58 12.46 10.94 -1.18
C VAL A 58 10.96 10.73 -0.98
N LEU A 59 10.55 10.18 0.16
CA LEU A 59 9.14 10.02 0.49
C LEU A 59 8.41 11.38 0.60
N VAL A 60 9.01 12.38 1.27
CA VAL A 60 8.48 13.75 1.32
C VAL A 60 8.36 14.33 -0.09
N ASP A 61 9.38 14.15 -0.93
CA ASP A 61 9.36 14.65 -2.31
C ASP A 61 8.19 14.05 -3.11
N TRP A 62 7.94 12.74 -2.99
CA TRP A 62 6.81 12.07 -3.67
C TRP A 62 5.44 12.45 -3.12
N LEU A 63 5.35 12.83 -1.84
CA LEU A 63 4.11 13.34 -1.23
C LEU A 63 3.82 14.79 -1.68
N SER A 64 4.87 15.61 -1.78
CA SER A 64 4.79 17.01 -2.15
C SER A 64 4.53 17.20 -3.65
N ILE A 65 5.19 16.42 -4.51
CA ILE A 65 5.06 16.50 -5.96
C ILE A 65 4.16 15.36 -6.43
N ALA A 66 2.95 15.70 -6.88
CA ALA A 66 1.95 14.72 -7.27
C ALA A 66 2.32 14.01 -8.59
N THR A 67 2.98 12.85 -8.47
CA THR A 67 3.23 11.89 -9.55
C THR A 67 2.36 10.64 -9.38
N ASP A 68 2.48 9.69 -10.30
CA ASP A 68 1.90 8.34 -10.24
C ASP A 68 2.30 7.58 -8.96
N ARG A 69 3.49 7.86 -8.40
CA ARG A 69 3.98 7.23 -7.16
C ARG A 69 3.31 7.73 -5.89
N ARG A 70 2.57 8.86 -5.95
CA ARG A 70 2.04 9.54 -4.77
C ARG A 70 1.13 8.66 -3.92
N MET A 71 0.31 7.83 -4.55
CA MET A 71 -0.63 6.96 -3.82
C MET A 71 0.10 5.88 -3.02
N GLY A 72 1.16 5.29 -3.57
CA GLY A 72 2.06 4.40 -2.83
C GLY A 72 2.77 5.12 -1.69
N ALA A 73 3.24 6.34 -1.93
CA ALA A 73 3.89 7.18 -0.93
C ALA A 73 2.98 7.50 0.27
N LEU A 74 1.69 7.76 0.02
CA LEU A 74 0.70 7.98 1.09
C LEU A 74 0.58 6.77 2.01
N ILE A 75 0.43 5.57 1.45
CA ILE A 75 0.32 4.33 2.24
C ILE A 75 1.62 4.08 3.00
N GLU A 76 2.78 4.26 2.34
CA GLU A 76 4.09 4.10 2.96
C GLU A 76 4.31 5.06 4.15
N ALA A 77 3.90 6.32 4.03
CA ALA A 77 3.98 7.27 5.14
C ALA A 77 3.22 6.77 6.38
N PHE A 78 2.02 6.22 6.18
CA PHE A 78 1.24 5.66 7.29
C PHE A 78 1.79 4.32 7.79
N ARG A 79 2.42 3.49 6.94
CA ARG A 79 3.17 2.30 7.40
C ARG A 79 4.32 2.68 8.34
N ARG A 80 4.94 3.85 8.12
CA ARG A 80 5.98 4.44 8.99
C ARG A 80 5.42 5.16 10.22
N GLY A 81 4.10 5.18 10.40
CA GLY A 81 3.45 5.81 11.54
C GLY A 81 3.40 7.34 11.47
N TRP A 82 3.48 7.94 10.28
CA TRP A 82 3.31 9.39 10.14
C TRP A 82 1.89 9.81 10.52
N THR A 83 1.74 10.98 11.12
CA THR A 83 0.43 11.49 11.52
C THR A 83 -0.34 12.03 10.32
N ILE A 84 -1.67 12.00 10.40
CA ILE A 84 -2.56 12.56 9.37
C ILE A 84 -2.26 14.03 9.15
N GLU A 85 -2.01 14.77 10.22
CA GLU A 85 -1.71 16.21 10.17
C GLU A 85 -0.40 16.49 9.43
N HIS A 86 0.65 15.71 9.68
CA HIS A 86 1.90 15.85 8.98
C HIS A 86 1.75 15.58 7.46
N VAL A 87 1.07 14.48 7.10
CA VAL A 87 0.81 14.16 5.69
C VAL A 87 -0.11 15.19 5.03
N TYR A 88 -1.09 15.74 5.75
CA TYR A 88 -1.97 16.80 5.29
C TYR A 88 -1.20 18.08 4.95
N GLU A 89 -0.26 18.49 5.81
CA GLU A 89 0.55 19.70 5.61
C GLU A 89 1.37 19.64 4.31
N ILE A 90 1.92 18.46 4.01
CA ILE A 90 2.71 18.22 2.79
C ILE A 90 1.81 18.12 1.56
N THR A 91 0.74 17.32 1.65
CA THR A 91 0.00 16.87 0.45
C THR A 91 -1.22 17.71 0.11
N ARG A 92 -1.82 18.35 1.11
CA ARG A 92 -3.15 18.99 1.08
C ARG A 92 -4.31 18.07 0.67
N VAL A 93 -4.09 16.75 0.62
CA VAL A 93 -5.16 15.75 0.44
C VAL A 93 -6.09 15.84 1.65
N THR A 94 -7.41 15.79 1.44
CA THR A 94 -8.35 15.97 2.56
C THR A 94 -8.16 14.89 3.62
N ARG A 95 -8.33 15.27 4.89
CA ARG A 95 -8.16 14.36 6.03
C ARG A 95 -9.00 13.09 5.93
N TRP A 96 -10.19 13.21 5.35
CA TRP A 96 -11.08 12.07 5.14
C TRP A 96 -10.41 10.96 4.31
N PHE A 97 -9.76 11.31 3.19
CA PHE A 97 -9.01 10.33 2.39
C PHE A 97 -7.76 9.83 3.13
N LEU A 98 -7.07 10.71 3.85
CA LEU A 98 -5.89 10.32 4.65
C LEU A 98 -6.24 9.30 5.74
N HIS A 99 -7.40 9.42 6.38
CA HIS A 99 -7.91 8.40 7.30
C HIS A 99 -8.12 7.05 6.59
N GLY A 100 -8.60 7.06 5.34
CA GLY A 100 -8.73 5.85 4.53
C GLY A 100 -7.39 5.17 4.23
N PHE A 101 -6.37 5.95 3.83
CA PHE A 101 -5.01 5.41 3.63
C PHE A 101 -4.38 4.89 4.93
N ALA A 102 -4.55 5.61 6.04
CA ALA A 102 -4.13 5.16 7.36
C ALA A 102 -4.84 3.88 7.81
N SER A 103 -6.14 3.73 7.50
CA SER A 103 -6.94 2.54 7.75
C SER A 103 -6.37 1.31 7.00
N ILE A 104 -6.02 1.47 5.72
CA ILE A 104 -5.33 0.43 4.93
C ILE A 104 -4.01 0.03 5.59
N ALA A 105 -3.14 0.99 5.93
CA ALA A 105 -1.86 0.70 6.58
C ALA A 105 -2.03 0.02 7.95
N SER A 106 -3.04 0.42 8.73
CA SER A 106 -3.37 -0.18 10.02
C SER A 106 -3.86 -1.62 9.89
N MET A 107 -4.75 -1.92 8.93
CA MET A 107 -5.20 -3.29 8.65
C MET A 107 -4.04 -4.16 8.17
N GLU A 108 -3.13 -3.63 7.36
CA GLU A 108 -1.94 -4.35 6.96
C GLU A 108 -0.99 -4.66 8.13
N ALA A 109 -0.82 -3.71 9.06
CA ALA A 109 -0.07 -3.96 10.29
C ALA A 109 -0.75 -5.03 11.17
N GLU A 110 -2.08 -5.02 11.25
CA GLU A 110 -2.86 -6.06 11.94
C GLU A 110 -2.60 -7.44 11.33
N ILE A 111 -2.67 -7.57 10.00
CA ILE A 111 -2.39 -8.83 9.29
C ILE A 111 -0.95 -9.30 9.56
N ARG A 112 0.05 -8.41 9.45
CA ARG A 112 1.46 -8.74 9.71
C ARG A 112 1.69 -9.25 11.12
N ASN A 113 1.06 -8.64 12.12
CA ASN A 113 1.21 -9.06 13.52
C ASN A 113 0.55 -10.42 13.80
N ARG A 114 -0.39 -10.87 12.96
CA ARG A 114 -1.02 -12.20 13.03
C ARG A 114 -0.22 -13.30 12.32
N ALA A 115 0.88 -12.96 11.64
CA ALA A 115 1.73 -13.90 10.92
C ALA A 115 2.30 -15.06 11.78
N CYS A 116 2.29 -14.93 13.10
CA CYS A 116 2.82 -15.95 14.00
C CYS A 116 2.01 -17.27 14.00
N SER A 117 0.75 -17.29 13.53
CA SER A 117 -0.02 -18.53 13.39
C SER A 117 -1.19 -18.39 12.42
N ILE A 118 -1.08 -18.98 11.22
CA ILE A 118 -2.17 -19.01 10.24
C ILE A 118 -3.42 -19.72 10.78
N ASN A 119 -3.23 -20.64 11.72
CA ASN A 119 -4.30 -21.39 12.38
C ASN A 119 -5.10 -20.54 13.38
N GLU A 120 -4.61 -19.35 13.73
CA GLU A 120 -5.30 -18.40 14.61
C GLU A 120 -6.16 -17.38 13.85
N ILE A 121 -6.10 -17.38 12.52
CA ILE A 121 -6.89 -16.46 11.70
C ILE A 121 -8.33 -16.96 11.65
N GLY A 122 -9.22 -16.26 12.34
CA GLY A 122 -10.64 -16.59 12.38
C GLY A 122 -11.38 -16.17 11.11
N PRO A 123 -12.59 -16.73 10.88
CA PRO A 123 -13.46 -16.30 9.78
C PRO A 123 -13.87 -14.83 9.89
N GLU A 124 -13.99 -14.29 11.11
CA GLU A 124 -14.31 -12.87 11.35
C GLU A 124 -13.16 -11.94 10.93
N ASP A 125 -11.91 -12.32 11.21
CA ASP A 125 -10.73 -11.56 10.80
C ASP A 125 -10.63 -11.51 9.27
N LEU A 126 -10.79 -12.66 8.61
CA LEU A 126 -10.84 -12.72 7.14
C LEU A 126 -11.99 -11.86 6.60
N GLN A 127 -13.20 -12.00 7.14
CA GLN A 127 -14.33 -11.20 6.68
C GLN A 127 -14.05 -9.70 6.80
N ARG A 128 -13.41 -9.26 7.90
CA ARG A 128 -13.02 -7.88 8.10
C ARG A 128 -11.99 -7.42 7.07
N TRP A 129 -10.91 -8.17 6.87
CA TRP A 129 -9.86 -7.80 5.91
C TRP A 129 -10.39 -7.80 4.47
N LYS A 130 -11.21 -8.79 4.09
CA LYS A 130 -11.86 -8.84 2.77
C LYS A 130 -12.81 -7.66 2.58
N SER A 131 -13.57 -7.27 3.61
CA SER A 131 -14.46 -6.10 3.58
C SER A 131 -13.69 -4.78 3.43
N GLY A 132 -12.42 -4.73 3.87
CA GLY A 132 -11.51 -3.61 3.64
C GLY A 132 -10.84 -3.60 2.26
N GLY A 133 -11.12 -4.57 1.38
CA GLY A 133 -10.57 -4.63 0.02
C GLY A 133 -9.34 -5.50 -0.16
N PHE A 134 -8.85 -6.16 0.90
CA PHE A 134 -7.63 -6.97 0.81
C PHE A 134 -7.88 -8.22 -0.04
N THR A 135 -7.06 -8.41 -1.07
CA THR A 135 -7.06 -9.62 -1.88
C THR A 135 -6.38 -10.77 -1.12
N ASP A 136 -6.62 -12.01 -1.53
CA ASP A 136 -5.97 -13.16 -0.89
C ASP A 136 -4.45 -13.09 -1.07
N GLY A 137 -4.00 -12.56 -2.21
CA GLY A 137 -2.60 -12.28 -2.48
C GLY A 137 -2.03 -11.21 -1.55
N HIS A 138 -2.76 -10.12 -1.27
CA HIS A 138 -2.31 -9.09 -0.35
C HIS A 138 -2.21 -9.62 1.09
N ILE A 139 -3.21 -10.38 1.54
CA ILE A 139 -3.21 -11.00 2.88
C ILE A 139 -2.02 -11.96 3.01
N ALA A 140 -1.83 -12.85 2.03
CA ALA A 140 -0.71 -13.79 2.03
C ALA A 140 0.64 -13.05 2.06
N ASP A 141 0.83 -12.07 1.17
CA ASP A 141 2.07 -11.30 1.06
C ASP A 141 2.37 -10.55 2.36
N ALA A 142 1.36 -9.92 2.96
CA ALA A 142 1.47 -9.30 4.28
C ALA A 142 1.82 -10.32 5.38
N LEU A 143 1.17 -11.48 5.44
CA LEU A 143 1.51 -12.54 6.41
C LEU A 143 2.95 -13.04 6.25
N SER A 144 3.51 -13.03 5.03
CA SER A 144 4.91 -13.37 4.78
C SER A 144 5.90 -12.25 5.11
N GLY A 145 5.41 -11.06 5.48
CA GLY A 145 6.23 -9.88 5.72
C GLY A 145 6.74 -9.20 4.45
N PHE A 146 6.03 -9.35 3.32
CA PHE A 146 6.38 -8.78 2.01
C PHE A 146 7.78 -9.20 1.50
N GLN A 147 8.04 -10.51 1.44
CA GLN A 147 9.34 -11.04 0.98
C GLN A 147 9.77 -10.48 -0.40
N PRO A 148 11.04 -10.09 -0.60
CA PRO A 148 11.54 -9.65 -1.90
C PRO A 148 11.24 -10.70 -2.99
N GLY A 149 10.63 -10.30 -4.11
CA GLY A 149 10.16 -11.21 -5.16
C GLY A 149 8.69 -11.66 -5.05
N GLY A 150 8.03 -11.40 -3.91
CA GLY A 150 6.61 -11.72 -3.69
C GLY A 150 6.36 -13.22 -3.47
N ILE A 151 5.11 -13.57 -3.18
CA ILE A 151 4.71 -14.98 -3.02
C ILE A 151 4.45 -15.59 -4.39
N THR A 152 5.34 -16.47 -4.83
CA THR A 152 5.12 -17.31 -6.02
C THR A 152 4.11 -18.39 -5.68
N ARG A 153 3.09 -18.57 -6.54
CA ARG A 153 2.10 -19.65 -6.42
C ARG A 153 2.73 -21.03 -6.56
#